data_AF-A0A954YYT7-F1
#
_entry.id   AF-A0A954YYT7-F1
#
_cell.length_a   1.000
_cell.length_b   1.000
_cell.length_c   1.000
_cell.angle_alpha   90.00
_cell.angle_beta   90.00
_cell.angle_gamma   90.00
#
_symmetry.space_group_name_H-M   'P 1'
#
loop_
_entity.id
_entity.type
_entity.pdbx_description
1 polymer ?
#
loop_
_entity_poly.entity_id
_entity_poly.type
_entity_poly.pdbx_seq_one_letter_code
_entity_poly.pdbx_strand_id
1 'polypeptide(L)'
;MILWTVLAVFFGTAVIAARFASPTRLSTLLGAGTPLVTALNAILEQQTKETMRKALTQVRENVNEGVSLADALAKHPKVFPELFTDMVGSGEASGALDIVLVRVADYMEEHARNVNKVRAVMTYPILMFFVAGAIVFLIFTQAVPRLKILFEGMDRALPPTTRILIATGDFLGKWWPLLLAMLVLGAIGFQRYGRTKAGRRRIDGWKLKVPVMGELLLKVAVARFARTLSTLLAGGIPVLKALEIVQSVVGNKVLAEAIGEASVSVEEGSSLSGPLRASGVFPPILIHMIAVGEQTGELETMLARVA
;
A
#
# COMPACT_ATOMS: atom_id res chain seq x y z
N MET A 1 -16.46 -18.71 -20.32
CA MET A 1 -16.21 -19.01 -18.89
C MET A 1 -15.02 -18.21 -18.34
N ILE A 2 -13.82 -18.28 -18.92
CA ILE A 2 -12.61 -17.55 -18.46
C ILE A 2 -12.79 -16.02 -18.43
N LEU A 3 -13.46 -15.44 -19.44
CA LEU A 3 -13.74 -14.00 -19.49
C LEU A 3 -14.60 -13.51 -18.31
N TRP A 4 -15.55 -14.35 -17.86
CA TRP A 4 -16.46 -14.04 -16.76
C TRP A 4 -15.77 -14.18 -15.40
N THR A 5 -14.83 -15.13 -15.26
CA THR A 5 -13.99 -15.27 -14.06
C THR A 5 -13.01 -14.10 -13.92
N VAL A 6 -12.40 -13.64 -15.02
CA VAL A 6 -11.53 -12.46 -15.03
C VAL A 6 -12.33 -11.19 -14.71
N LEU A 7 -13.51 -11.02 -15.33
CA LEU A 7 -14.41 -9.92 -15.00
C LEU A 7 -14.84 -9.95 -13.53
N ALA A 8 -15.22 -11.11 -12.96
CA ALA A 8 -15.60 -11.24 -11.55
C ALA A 8 -14.44 -10.96 -10.58
N VAL A 9 -13.22 -11.37 -10.92
CA VAL A 9 -12.01 -11.09 -10.13
C VAL A 9 -11.65 -9.61 -10.14
N PHE A 10 -12.03 -8.83 -11.15
CA PHE A 10 -11.79 -7.38 -11.22
C PHE A 10 -12.99 -6.53 -10.77
N PHE A 11 -14.22 -6.97 -11.00
CA PHE A 11 -15.49 -6.35 -10.56
C PHE A 11 -15.90 -6.71 -9.12
N GLY A 12 -15.06 -7.41 -8.34
CA GLY A 12 -15.23 -7.56 -6.89
C GLY A 12 -15.09 -6.22 -6.17
N THR A 13 -16.06 -5.33 -6.36
CA THR A 13 -16.08 -3.91 -5.97
C THR A 13 -16.66 -3.69 -4.56
N ALA A 14 -17.39 -4.65 -3.99
CA ALA A 14 -17.94 -4.54 -2.63
C ALA A 14 -17.01 -5.07 -1.52
N VAL A 15 -15.94 -5.79 -1.88
CA VAL A 15 -15.13 -6.51 -0.88
C VAL A 15 -14.18 -5.58 -0.10
N ILE A 16 -13.75 -4.48 -0.71
CA ILE A 16 -12.72 -3.60 -0.16
C ILE A 16 -13.32 -2.43 0.64
N ALA A 17 -14.35 -1.76 0.13
CA ALA A 17 -14.99 -0.62 0.81
C ALA A 17 -15.54 -0.98 2.20
N ALA A 18 -16.21 -2.13 2.32
CA ALA A 18 -16.74 -2.60 3.61
C ALA A 18 -15.66 -3.10 4.60
N ARG A 19 -14.39 -3.22 4.18
CA ARG A 19 -13.28 -3.57 5.10
C ARG A 19 -12.74 -2.33 5.84
N PHE A 20 -12.97 -1.13 5.32
CA PHE A 20 -12.39 0.12 5.83
C PHE A 20 -13.40 1.08 6.47
N ALA A 21 -14.68 0.72 6.53
CA ALA A 21 -15.68 1.52 7.26
C ALA A 21 -15.58 1.35 8.79
N SER A 22 -14.89 0.33 9.29
CA SER A 22 -14.75 0.06 10.73
C SER A 22 -13.82 1.02 11.48
N PRO A 23 -12.64 1.42 10.97
CA PRO A 23 -11.74 2.32 11.71
C PRO A 23 -12.29 3.72 11.88
N THR A 24 -12.94 4.27 10.86
CA THR A 24 -13.57 5.61 10.92
C THR A 24 -14.66 5.67 11.98
N ARG A 25 -15.48 4.62 12.09
CA ARG A 25 -16.53 4.56 13.11
C ARG A 25 -15.95 4.38 14.51
N LEU A 26 -14.90 3.58 14.62
CA LEU A 26 -14.18 3.38 15.87
C LEU A 26 -13.57 4.70 16.35
N SER A 27 -12.93 5.46 15.45
CA SER A 27 -12.38 6.78 15.78
C SER A 27 -13.45 7.79 16.16
N THR A 28 -14.59 7.82 15.47
CA THR A 28 -15.70 8.72 15.83
C THR A 28 -16.29 8.41 17.21
N LEU A 29 -16.49 7.13 17.53
CA LEU A 29 -17.07 6.72 18.81
C LEU A 29 -16.09 6.94 19.98
N LEU A 30 -14.81 6.62 19.79
CA LEU A 30 -13.78 6.86 20.79
C LEU A 30 -13.50 8.35 21.00
N GLY A 31 -13.48 9.15 19.93
CA GLY A 31 -13.37 10.61 20.02
C GLY A 31 -14.57 11.26 20.72
N ALA A 32 -15.74 10.60 20.71
CA ALA A 32 -16.91 11.00 21.50
C ALA A 32 -16.85 10.54 22.97
N GLY A 33 -15.73 9.95 23.42
CA GLY A 33 -15.54 9.45 24.79
C GLY A 33 -16.20 8.11 25.09
N THR A 34 -16.66 7.38 24.06
CA THR A 34 -17.28 6.06 24.24
C THR A 34 -16.21 5.04 24.63
N PRO A 35 -16.43 4.18 25.65
CA PRO A 35 -15.51 3.10 25.97
C PRO A 35 -15.25 2.19 24.77
N LEU A 36 -13.99 1.74 24.61
CA LEU A 36 -13.54 0.95 23.45
C LEU A 36 -14.40 -0.29 23.18
N VAL A 37 -14.73 -1.03 24.23
CA VAL A 37 -15.57 -2.25 24.13
C VAL A 37 -16.96 -1.92 23.60
N THR A 38 -17.56 -0.83 24.09
CA THR A 38 -18.88 -0.35 23.65
C THR A 38 -18.83 0.09 22.19
N ALA A 39 -17.76 0.79 21.78
CA ALA A 39 -17.56 1.17 20.39
C ALA A 39 -17.41 -0.05 19.47
N LEU A 40 -16.66 -1.08 19.89
CA LEU A 40 -16.53 -2.35 19.16
C LEU A 40 -17.87 -3.09 19.01
N ASN A 41 -18.71 -3.11 20.06
CA ASN A 41 -20.06 -3.67 19.98
C ASN A 41 -20.95 -2.95 18.97
N ALA A 42 -20.96 -1.61 18.99
CA ALA A 42 -21.74 -0.82 18.04
C ALA A 42 -21.33 -1.07 16.58
N ILE A 43 -20.02 -1.28 16.33
CA ILE A 43 -19.52 -1.62 14.99
C ILE A 43 -19.95 -3.04 14.60
N LEU A 44 -19.88 -4.00 15.53
CA LEU A 44 -20.24 -5.40 15.30
C LEU A 44 -21.70 -5.56 14.87
N GLU A 45 -22.63 -4.83 15.50
CA GLU A 45 -24.05 -4.85 15.17
C GLU A 45 -24.35 -4.43 13.73
N GLN A 46 -23.53 -3.54 13.18
CA GLN A 46 -23.69 -3.02 11.82
C GLN A 46 -22.85 -3.76 10.78
N GLN A 47 -22.06 -4.77 11.17
CA GLN A 47 -21.26 -5.53 10.23
C GLN A 47 -22.10 -6.50 9.43
N THR A 48 -22.01 -6.42 8.10
CA THR A 48 -22.69 -7.33 7.16
C THR A 48 -21.83 -8.51 6.74
N LYS A 49 -20.50 -8.41 6.83
CA LYS A 49 -19.57 -9.47 6.41
C LYS A 49 -19.20 -10.39 7.57
N GLU A 50 -19.45 -11.67 7.37
CA GLU A 50 -19.16 -12.71 8.36
C GLU A 50 -17.67 -12.78 8.74
N THR A 51 -16.76 -12.60 7.79
CA THR A 51 -15.31 -12.60 8.08
C THR A 51 -14.89 -11.43 8.99
N MET A 52 -15.47 -10.24 8.77
CA MET A 52 -15.18 -9.06 9.59
C MET A 52 -15.84 -9.19 10.97
N ARG A 53 -17.08 -9.69 11.01
CA ARG A 53 -17.82 -9.96 12.25
C ARG A 53 -17.03 -10.90 13.15
N LYS A 54 -16.60 -12.07 12.65
CA LYS A 54 -15.78 -13.02 13.44
C LYS A 54 -14.49 -12.40 13.97
N ALA A 55 -13.78 -11.65 13.14
CA ALA A 55 -12.54 -10.99 13.56
C ALA A 55 -12.81 -9.94 14.66
N LEU A 56 -13.81 -9.08 14.49
CA LEU A 56 -14.15 -8.06 15.48
C LEU A 56 -14.71 -8.65 16.78
N THR A 57 -15.45 -9.77 16.72
CA THR A 57 -15.95 -10.49 17.90
C THR A 57 -14.77 -10.96 18.75
N GLN A 58 -13.79 -11.62 18.11
CA GLN A 58 -12.59 -12.10 18.79
C GLN A 58 -11.74 -10.95 19.33
N VAL A 59 -11.62 -9.83 18.58
CA VAL A 59 -10.91 -8.63 19.04
C VAL A 59 -11.58 -8.08 20.30
N ARG A 60 -12.90 -7.91 20.30
CA ARG A 60 -13.66 -7.44 21.47
C ARG A 60 -13.47 -8.36 22.68
N GLU A 61 -13.53 -9.67 22.49
CA GLU A 61 -13.30 -10.65 23.56
C GLU A 61 -11.90 -10.53 24.16
N ASN A 62 -10.86 -10.49 23.32
CA ASN A 62 -9.48 -10.30 23.77
C ASN A 62 -9.33 -8.99 24.55
N VAL A 63 -9.91 -7.88 24.06
CA VAL A 63 -9.84 -6.57 24.73
C VAL A 63 -10.59 -6.60 26.07
N ASN A 64 -11.75 -7.28 26.14
CA ASN A 64 -12.46 -7.49 27.41
C ASN A 64 -11.66 -8.33 28.42
N GLU A 65 -10.83 -9.26 27.92
CA GLU A 65 -9.90 -10.07 28.73
C GLU A 65 -8.63 -9.29 29.13
N GLY A 66 -8.49 -8.03 28.71
CA GLY A 66 -7.36 -7.16 29.06
C GLY A 66 -6.17 -7.25 28.11
N VAL A 67 -6.30 -7.92 26.96
CA VAL A 67 -5.30 -7.86 25.89
C VAL A 67 -5.33 -6.49 25.22
N SER A 68 -4.17 -5.95 24.86
CA SER A 68 -4.08 -4.69 24.12
C SER A 68 -4.89 -4.76 22.82
N LEU A 69 -5.47 -3.63 22.40
CA LEU A 69 -6.20 -3.55 21.14
C LEU A 69 -5.29 -3.93 19.97
N ALA A 70 -4.03 -3.48 19.99
CA ALA A 70 -3.06 -3.78 18.95
C ALA A 70 -2.77 -5.28 18.81
N ASP A 71 -2.54 -5.98 19.92
CA ASP A 71 -2.27 -7.43 19.90
C ASP A 71 -3.51 -8.23 19.49
N ALA A 72 -4.69 -7.80 19.93
CA ALA A 72 -5.95 -8.41 19.53
C ALA A 72 -6.18 -8.30 18.01
N LEU A 73 -5.89 -7.15 17.41
CA LEU A 73 -5.98 -6.92 15.97
C LEU A 73 -4.91 -7.69 15.19
N ALA A 74 -3.68 -7.80 15.73
CA ALA A 74 -2.56 -8.49 15.11
C ALA A 74 -2.82 -10.00 14.87
N LYS A 75 -3.70 -10.61 15.67
CA LYS A 75 -4.18 -11.99 15.45
C LYS A 75 -4.95 -12.16 14.12
N HIS A 76 -5.39 -11.08 13.50
CA HIS A 76 -6.20 -11.11 12.28
C HIS A 76 -5.56 -10.33 11.10
N PRO A 77 -4.37 -10.71 10.61
CA PRO A 77 -3.61 -9.96 9.58
C PRO A 77 -4.31 -9.90 8.21
N LYS A 78 -5.24 -10.83 7.96
CA LYS A 78 -6.09 -10.83 6.75
C LYS A 78 -7.17 -9.75 6.77
N VAL A 79 -7.49 -9.19 7.94
CA VAL A 79 -8.51 -8.17 8.15
C VAL A 79 -7.87 -6.84 8.55
N PHE A 80 -6.87 -6.86 9.43
CA PHE A 80 -6.11 -5.70 9.88
C PHE A 80 -4.67 -5.80 9.38
N PRO A 81 -4.25 -4.99 8.40
CA PRO A 81 -2.87 -5.00 7.92
C PRO A 81 -1.86 -4.66 9.03
N GLU A 82 -0.62 -5.13 8.91
CA GLU A 82 0.47 -4.88 9.88
C GLU A 82 0.64 -3.37 10.20
N LEU A 83 0.60 -2.52 9.18
CA LEU A 83 0.69 -1.07 9.38
C LEU A 83 -0.47 -0.53 10.25
N PHE A 84 -1.67 -1.10 10.15
CA PHE A 84 -2.81 -0.73 10.98
C PHE A 84 -2.55 -1.09 12.45
N THR A 85 -2.06 -2.29 12.69
CA THR A 85 -1.78 -2.79 14.05
C THR A 85 -0.62 -2.04 14.69
N ASP A 86 0.42 -1.73 13.92
CA ASP A 86 1.58 -0.96 14.38
C ASP A 86 1.18 0.47 14.79
N MET A 87 0.34 1.13 13.98
CA MET A 87 -0.20 2.45 14.31
C MET A 87 -1.06 2.38 15.58
N VAL A 88 -2.01 1.45 15.66
CA VAL A 88 -2.85 1.29 16.85
C VAL A 88 -2.04 1.01 18.10
N GLY A 89 -1.00 0.16 18.01
CA GLY A 89 -0.09 -0.12 19.14
C GLY A 89 0.69 1.11 19.59
N SER A 90 1.18 1.93 18.65
CA SER A 90 1.80 3.21 18.98
C SER A 90 0.81 4.15 19.68
N GLY A 91 -0.43 4.24 19.19
CA GLY A 91 -1.50 5.04 19.78
C GLY A 91 -1.93 4.60 21.18
N GLU A 92 -1.95 3.29 21.41
CA GLU A 92 -2.27 2.69 22.70
C GLU A 92 -1.15 2.93 23.71
N ALA A 93 0.11 2.71 23.33
CA ALA A 93 1.29 3.01 24.15
C ALA A 93 1.44 4.52 24.43
N SER A 94 0.97 5.37 23.52
CA SER A 94 1.00 6.82 23.66
C SER A 94 -0.16 7.42 24.44
N GLY A 95 -1.19 6.63 24.76
CA GLY A 95 -2.44 7.13 25.31
C GLY A 95 -3.20 8.07 24.35
N ALA A 96 -2.87 8.08 23.06
CA ALA A 96 -3.44 8.96 22.03
C ALA A 96 -4.20 8.15 20.96
N LEU A 97 -4.86 7.09 21.41
CA LEU A 97 -5.52 6.11 20.56
C LEU A 97 -6.64 6.73 19.72
N ASP A 98 -7.38 7.67 20.28
CA ASP A 98 -8.43 8.46 19.61
C ASP A 98 -7.89 9.20 18.38
N ILE A 99 -6.78 9.92 18.54
CA ILE A 99 -6.13 10.69 17.48
C ILE A 99 -5.52 9.77 16.43
N VAL A 100 -4.83 8.73 16.87
CA VAL A 100 -4.20 7.76 15.97
C VAL A 100 -5.27 7.07 15.14
N LEU A 101 -6.39 6.64 15.72
CA LEU A 101 -7.45 5.98 14.96
C LEU A 101 -8.07 6.88 13.88
N VAL A 102 -8.18 8.20 14.11
CA VAL A 102 -8.57 9.15 13.04
C VAL A 102 -7.57 9.09 11.89
N ARG A 103 -6.27 9.11 12.17
CA ARG A 103 -5.22 9.06 11.14
C ARG A 103 -5.17 7.74 10.40
N VAL A 104 -5.36 6.65 11.13
CA VAL A 104 -5.46 5.32 10.56
C VAL A 104 -6.69 5.24 9.63
N ALA A 105 -7.81 5.82 10.03
CA ALA A 105 -9.01 5.89 9.22
C ALA A 105 -8.79 6.70 7.92
N ASP A 106 -8.24 7.91 8.02
CA ASP A 106 -7.89 8.76 6.87
C ASP A 106 -6.99 8.01 5.88
N TYR A 107 -5.94 7.37 6.40
CA TYR A 107 -4.98 6.61 5.60
C TYR A 107 -5.64 5.42 4.89
N MET A 108 -6.48 4.67 5.60
CA MET A 108 -7.20 3.52 5.04
C MET A 108 -8.19 3.94 3.95
N GLU A 109 -8.87 5.08 4.12
CA GLU A 109 -9.77 5.62 3.11
C GLU A 109 -9.01 6.09 1.87
N GLU A 110 -7.92 6.83 2.06
CA GLU A 110 -7.04 7.25 0.96
C GLU A 110 -6.46 6.05 0.20
N HIS A 111 -5.98 5.04 0.93
CA HIS A 111 -5.46 3.82 0.35
C HIS A 111 -6.53 3.07 -0.45
N ALA A 112 -7.75 2.95 0.09
CA ALA A 112 -8.87 2.33 -0.60
C ALA A 112 -9.23 3.07 -1.90
N ARG A 113 -9.30 4.41 -1.85
CA ARG A 113 -9.55 5.25 -3.03
C ARG A 113 -8.48 5.05 -4.10
N ASN A 114 -7.20 5.04 -3.71
CA ASN A 114 -6.10 4.85 -4.63
C ASN A 114 -6.11 3.46 -5.27
N VAL A 115 -6.31 2.40 -4.47
CA VAL A 115 -6.42 1.03 -4.99
C VAL A 115 -7.60 0.90 -5.96
N ASN A 116 -8.76 1.47 -5.62
CA ASN A 116 -9.93 1.44 -6.48
C ASN A 116 -9.70 2.20 -7.79
N LYS A 117 -9.04 3.36 -7.73
CA LYS A 117 -8.67 4.16 -8.91
C LYS A 117 -7.69 3.42 -9.81
N VAL A 118 -6.62 2.86 -9.25
CA VAL A 118 -5.63 2.06 -10.01
C VAL A 118 -6.31 0.85 -10.64
N ARG A 119 -7.16 0.14 -9.90
CA ARG A 119 -7.88 -1.04 -10.41
C ARG A 119 -8.83 -0.67 -11.55
N ALA A 120 -9.58 0.43 -11.42
CA ALA A 120 -10.46 0.92 -12.47
C ALA A 120 -9.68 1.22 -13.76
N VAL A 121 -8.55 1.93 -13.65
CA VAL A 121 -7.70 2.27 -14.81
C VAL A 121 -7.04 1.03 -15.42
N MET A 122 -6.59 0.07 -14.59
CA MET A 122 -5.90 -1.14 -15.06
C MET A 122 -6.83 -2.20 -15.66
N THR A 123 -8.13 -2.13 -15.39
CA THR A 123 -9.10 -3.13 -15.88
C THR A 123 -9.14 -3.15 -17.41
N TYR A 124 -9.16 -1.97 -18.06
CA TYR A 124 -9.23 -1.88 -19.52
C TYR A 124 -7.95 -2.38 -20.22
N PRO A 125 -6.73 -1.91 -19.86
CA PRO A 125 -5.48 -2.43 -20.44
C PRO A 125 -5.32 -3.95 -20.29
N ILE A 126 -5.70 -4.51 -19.13
CA ILE A 126 -5.59 -5.96 -18.88
C ILE A 126 -6.54 -6.72 -19.80
N LEU A 127 -7.81 -6.30 -19.91
CA LEU A 127 -8.77 -6.92 -20.82
C LEU A 127 -8.26 -6.88 -22.27
N MET A 128 -7.79 -5.71 -22.71
CA MET A 128 -7.27 -5.52 -24.06
C MET A 128 -6.04 -6.40 -24.34
N PHE A 129 -5.14 -6.53 -23.37
CA PHE A 129 -3.97 -7.40 -23.46
C PHE A 129 -4.37 -8.88 -23.62
N PHE A 130 -5.34 -9.36 -22.84
CA PHE A 130 -5.81 -10.75 -22.96
C PHE A 130 -6.51 -11.01 -24.29
N VAL A 131 -7.36 -10.09 -24.76
CA VAL A 131 -8.06 -10.22 -26.05
C VAL A 131 -7.06 -10.19 -27.21
N ALA A 132 -6.16 -9.20 -27.24
CA ALA A 132 -5.13 -9.11 -28.26
C ALA A 132 -4.19 -10.32 -28.24
N GLY A 133 -3.75 -10.73 -27.04
CA GLY A 133 -2.92 -11.91 -26.83
C GLY A 133 -3.60 -13.20 -27.31
N ALA A 134 -4.89 -13.38 -27.05
CA ALA A 134 -5.65 -14.53 -27.51
C ALA A 134 -5.77 -14.58 -29.05
N ILE A 135 -6.00 -13.43 -29.70
CA ILE A 135 -6.05 -13.34 -31.16
C ILE A 135 -4.68 -13.68 -31.77
N VAL A 136 -3.61 -13.08 -31.26
CA VAL A 136 -2.24 -13.36 -31.71
C VAL A 136 -1.91 -14.84 -31.52
N PHE A 137 -2.25 -15.41 -30.37
CA PHE A 137 -2.05 -16.83 -30.08
C PHE A 137 -2.80 -17.74 -31.08
N LEU A 138 -4.05 -17.42 -31.42
CA LEU A 138 -4.83 -18.15 -32.42
C LEU A 138 -4.17 -18.10 -33.80
N ILE A 139 -3.69 -16.92 -34.21
CA ILE A 139 -3.00 -16.74 -35.50
C ILE A 139 -1.75 -17.62 -35.56
N PHE A 140 -0.91 -17.59 -34.52
CA PHE A 140 0.32 -18.39 -34.51
C PHE A 140 0.08 -19.89 -34.39
N THR A 141 -0.96 -20.33 -33.68
CA THR A 141 -1.24 -21.76 -33.50
C THR A 141 -2.05 -22.39 -34.63
N GLN A 142 -2.89 -21.62 -35.33
CA GLN A 142 -3.76 -22.17 -36.38
C GLN A 142 -3.50 -21.59 -37.77
N ALA A 143 -3.31 -20.28 -37.90
CA ALA A 143 -3.15 -19.65 -39.21
C ALA A 143 -1.74 -19.87 -39.79
N VAL A 144 -0.69 -19.70 -38.97
CA VAL A 144 0.71 -19.87 -39.41
C VAL A 144 1.03 -21.30 -39.86
N PRO A 145 0.60 -22.38 -39.18
CA PRO A 145 0.82 -23.75 -39.66
C PRO A 145 0.11 -24.05 -40.99
N ARG A 146 -1.08 -23.49 -41.21
CA ARG A 146 -1.78 -23.63 -42.49
C ARG A 146 -1.00 -22.99 -43.64
N LEU A 147 -0.37 -21.83 -43.39
CA LEU A 147 0.53 -21.20 -44.36
C LEU A 147 1.75 -22.07 -44.64
N LYS A 148 2.36 -22.70 -43.63
CA LYS A 148 3.51 -23.61 -43.80
C LYS A 148 3.21 -24.75 -44.79
N ILE A 149 2.06 -25.39 -44.64
CA ILE A 149 1.61 -26.50 -45.53
C ILE A 149 1.48 -26.04 -46.99
N LEU A 150 0.98 -24.83 -47.22
CA LEU A 150 0.84 -24.26 -48.57
C LEU A 150 2.20 -24.02 -49.25
N PHE A 151 3.21 -23.58 -48.51
CA PHE A 151 4.55 -23.34 -49.05
C PHE A 151 5.33 -24.64 -49.29
N GLU A 152 5.16 -25.66 -48.44
CA GLU A 152 5.77 -26.99 -48.63
C GLU A 152 5.24 -27.67 -49.91
N GLY A 153 3.98 -27.46 -50.28
CA GLY A 153 3.39 -27.98 -51.52
C GLY A 153 3.86 -27.29 -52.81
N MET A 154 4.57 -26.17 -52.72
CA MET A 154 5.05 -25.38 -53.87
C MET A 154 6.53 -25.64 -54.23
N ASP A 155 7.19 -26.56 -53.53
CA ASP A 155 8.60 -26.95 -53.72
C ASP A 155 9.60 -25.75 -53.71
N ARG A 156 9.20 -24.64 -53.09
CA ARG A 156 10.03 -23.45 -52.89
C ARG A 156 10.46 -23.33 -51.44
N ALA A 157 11.75 -23.10 -51.23
CA ALA A 157 12.28 -22.82 -49.91
C ALA A 157 11.62 -21.58 -49.29
N LEU A 158 11.14 -21.71 -48.05
CA LEU A 158 10.58 -20.61 -47.27
C LEU A 158 11.59 -19.46 -47.15
N PRO A 159 11.19 -18.20 -47.42
CA PRO A 159 12.01 -17.04 -47.14
C PRO A 159 12.49 -17.03 -45.68
N PRO A 160 13.71 -16.52 -45.39
CA PRO A 160 14.27 -16.55 -44.05
C PRO A 160 13.42 -15.77 -43.02
N THR A 161 12.72 -14.72 -43.45
CA THR A 161 11.80 -13.94 -42.61
C THR A 161 10.59 -14.77 -42.16
N THR A 162 10.00 -15.56 -43.06
CA THR A 162 8.89 -16.47 -42.75
C THR A 162 9.32 -17.61 -41.82
N ARG A 163 10.57 -18.09 -41.94
CA ARG A 163 11.12 -19.13 -41.06
C ARG A 163 11.25 -18.64 -39.61
N ILE A 164 11.69 -17.40 -39.39
CA ILE A 164 11.74 -16.79 -38.06
C ILE A 164 10.33 -16.65 -37.46
N LEU A 165 9.36 -16.23 -38.28
CA LEU A 165 7.96 -16.09 -37.84
C LEU A 165 7.36 -17.44 -37.40
N ILE A 166 7.57 -18.50 -38.18
CA ILE A 166 7.11 -19.86 -37.85
C ILE A 166 7.83 -20.37 -36.59
N ALA A 167 9.16 -20.21 -36.49
CA ALA A 167 9.92 -20.63 -35.32
C ALA A 167 9.46 -19.91 -34.04
N THR A 168 9.10 -18.63 -34.15
CA THR A 168 8.53 -17.84 -33.04
C THR A 168 7.16 -18.37 -32.64
N GLY A 169 6.30 -18.68 -33.62
CA GLY A 169 4.98 -19.29 -33.39
C GLY A 169 5.06 -20.67 -32.72
N ASP A 170 5.95 -21.54 -33.18
CA ASP A 170 6.17 -22.87 -32.61
C ASP A 170 6.75 -22.77 -31.20
N PHE A 171 7.65 -21.81 -30.94
CA PHE A 171 8.17 -21.54 -29.60
C PHE A 171 7.07 -21.08 -28.65
N LEU A 172 6.26 -20.08 -29.04
CA LEU A 172 5.14 -19.61 -28.22
C LEU A 172 4.11 -20.72 -28.02
N GLY A 173 3.75 -21.47 -29.07
CA GLY A 173 2.76 -22.55 -29.00
C GLY A 173 3.18 -23.73 -28.13
N LYS A 174 4.47 -24.07 -28.08
CA LYS A 174 5.00 -25.18 -27.25
C LYS A 174 5.32 -24.75 -25.82
N TRP A 175 5.91 -23.57 -25.63
CA TRP A 175 6.45 -23.13 -24.35
C TRP A 175 5.52 -22.19 -23.57
N TRP A 176 4.35 -21.80 -24.09
CA TRP A 176 3.41 -20.93 -23.36
C TRP A 176 3.06 -21.43 -21.95
N PRO A 177 2.87 -22.74 -21.65
CA PRO A 177 2.54 -23.17 -20.29
C PRO A 177 3.72 -22.92 -19.34
N LEU A 178 4.95 -23.12 -19.83
CA LEU A 178 6.17 -22.92 -19.05
C LEU A 178 6.47 -21.43 -18.84
N LEU A 179 6.21 -20.58 -19.83
CA LEU A 179 6.30 -19.12 -19.70
C LEU A 179 5.28 -18.58 -18.68
N LEU A 180 4.04 -19.08 -18.71
CA LEU A 180 3.02 -18.74 -17.73
C LEU A 180 3.40 -19.22 -16.32
N ALA A 181 3.90 -20.46 -16.21
CA ALA A 181 4.38 -20.99 -14.94
C ALA A 181 5.55 -20.16 -14.38
N MET A 182 6.54 -19.80 -15.21
CA MET A 182 7.65 -18.93 -14.82
C MET A 182 7.16 -17.56 -14.33
N LEU A 183 6.22 -16.96 -15.04
CA LEU A 183 5.66 -15.65 -14.67
C LEU A 183 4.90 -15.70 -13.34
N VAL A 184 4.09 -16.74 -13.12
CA VAL A 184 3.36 -16.96 -11.86
C VAL A 184 4.32 -17.21 -10.71
N LEU A 185 5.31 -18.09 -10.89
CA LEU A 185 6.32 -18.40 -9.87
C LEU A 185 7.19 -17.17 -9.55
N GLY A 186 7.58 -16.39 -10.56
CA GLY A 186 8.30 -15.13 -10.39
C GLY A 186 7.48 -14.10 -9.62
N ALA A 187 6.19 -13.95 -9.93
CA ALA A 187 5.29 -13.06 -9.21
C ALA A 187 5.13 -13.47 -7.74
N ILE A 188 4.94 -14.76 -7.46
CA ILE A 188 4.85 -15.30 -6.09
C ILE A 188 6.18 -15.08 -5.35
N GLY A 189 7.32 -15.34 -6.01
CA GLY A 189 8.65 -15.13 -5.44
C GLY A 189 8.90 -13.67 -5.08
N PHE A 190 8.56 -12.74 -5.97
CA PHE A 190 8.67 -11.31 -5.73
C PHE A 190 7.75 -10.86 -4.59
N GLN A 191 6.49 -11.32 -4.56
CA GLN A 191 5.57 -11.04 -3.46
C GLN A 191 6.09 -11.57 -2.12
N ARG A 192 6.67 -12.77 -2.11
CA ARG A 192 7.21 -13.37 -0.88
C ARG A 192 8.47 -12.63 -0.42
N TYR A 193 9.35 -12.24 -1.33
CA TYR A 193 10.54 -11.44 -1.04
C TYR A 193 10.16 -10.08 -0.41
N GLY A 194 9.15 -9.40 -0.96
CA GLY A 194 8.67 -8.12 -0.44
C GLY A 194 8.03 -8.17 0.96
N ARG A 195 7.68 -9.36 1.46
CA ARG A 195 7.18 -9.57 2.83
C ARG A 195 8.31 -9.71 3.86
N THR A 196 9.57 -9.85 3.44
CA THR A 196 10.71 -9.94 4.37
C THR A 196 11.19 -8.54 4.79
N LYS A 197 11.73 -8.39 6.01
CA LYS A 197 12.24 -7.09 6.51
C LYS A 197 13.32 -6.49 5.58
N ALA A 198 14.22 -7.32 5.08
CA ALA A 198 15.29 -6.89 4.15
C ALA A 198 14.75 -6.59 2.74
N GLY A 199 13.81 -7.40 2.24
CA GLY A 199 13.17 -7.20 0.94
C GLY A 199 12.33 -5.93 0.92
N ARG A 200 11.56 -5.64 1.97
CA ARG A 200 10.77 -4.41 2.11
C ARG A 200 11.66 -3.16 2.08
N ARG A 201 12.78 -3.15 2.82
CA ARG A 201 13.75 -2.04 2.81
C ARG A 201 14.37 -1.82 1.41
N ARG A 202 14.81 -2.89 0.73
CA ARG A 202 15.39 -2.79 -0.63
C ARG A 202 14.38 -2.36 -1.67
N ILE A 203 13.18 -2.92 -1.63
CA ILE A 203 12.10 -2.58 -2.56
C ILE A 203 11.67 -1.13 -2.37
N ASP A 204 11.46 -0.69 -1.13
CA ASP A 204 11.01 0.67 -0.85
C ASP A 204 12.11 1.70 -1.15
N GLY A 205 13.38 1.39 -0.86
CA GLY A 205 14.51 2.21 -1.30
C GLY A 205 14.67 2.26 -2.82
N TRP A 206 14.41 1.16 -3.52
CA TRP A 206 14.45 1.12 -4.99
C TRP A 206 13.30 1.90 -5.63
N LYS A 207 12.08 1.78 -5.08
CA LYS A 207 10.91 2.55 -5.53
C LYS A 207 11.16 4.06 -5.51
N LEU A 208 11.85 4.56 -4.48
CA LEU A 208 12.21 5.98 -4.37
C LEU A 208 13.22 6.43 -5.44
N LYS A 209 13.97 5.50 -6.06
CA LYS A 209 14.95 5.78 -7.12
C LYS A 209 14.39 5.60 -8.54
N VAL A 210 13.18 5.09 -8.69
CA VAL A 210 12.55 4.92 -10.02
C VAL A 210 12.19 6.31 -10.57
N PRO A 211 12.66 6.70 -11.77
CA PRO A 211 12.32 7.99 -12.36
C PRO A 211 10.80 8.13 -12.51
N VAL A 212 10.27 9.34 -12.29
CA VAL A 212 8.83 9.70 -12.27
C VAL A 212 8.04 9.12 -11.09
N MET A 213 8.15 7.83 -10.79
CA MET A 213 7.37 7.18 -9.71
C MET A 213 7.95 7.47 -8.31
N GLY A 214 9.28 7.49 -8.17
CA GLY A 214 9.95 7.73 -6.89
C GLY A 214 9.72 9.14 -6.37
N GLU A 215 9.78 10.14 -7.26
CA GLU A 215 9.49 11.54 -6.91
C GLU A 215 8.03 11.72 -6.48
N LEU A 216 7.08 11.07 -7.15
CA LEU A 216 5.67 11.10 -6.76
C LEU A 216 5.45 10.46 -5.38
N LEU A 217 6.02 9.27 -5.15
CA LEU A 217 5.91 8.56 -3.87
C LEU A 217 6.53 9.38 -2.73
N LEU A 218 7.66 10.03 -2.98
CA LEU A 218 8.31 10.91 -2.02
C LEU A 218 7.43 12.13 -1.70
N LYS A 219 6.87 12.80 -2.71
CA LYS A 219 5.94 13.94 -2.52
C LYS A 219 4.73 13.55 -1.68
N VAL A 220 4.10 12.41 -1.96
CA VAL A 220 2.97 11.91 -1.17
C VAL A 220 3.37 11.63 0.28
N ALA A 221 4.52 11.00 0.49
CA ALA A 221 4.97 10.68 1.85
C ALA A 221 5.38 11.92 2.65
N VAL A 222 6.02 12.90 2.01
CA VAL A 222 6.38 14.19 2.60
C VAL A 222 5.14 15.01 2.95
N ALA A 223 4.16 15.08 2.04
CA ALA A 223 2.89 15.76 2.31
C ALA A 223 2.16 15.12 3.49
N ARG A 224 2.14 13.78 3.57
CA ARG A 224 1.58 13.06 4.72
C ARG A 224 2.33 13.37 6.01
N PHE A 225 3.66 13.30 6.00
CA PHE A 225 4.50 13.65 7.14
C PHE A 225 4.17 15.07 7.64
N ALA A 226 4.18 16.06 6.75
CA ALA A 226 3.97 17.46 7.11
C ALA A 226 2.56 17.70 7.65
N ARG A 227 1.54 17.14 6.99
CA ARG A 227 0.13 17.28 7.39
C ARG A 227 -0.16 16.61 8.73
N THR A 228 0.34 15.39 8.92
CA THR A 228 0.12 14.65 10.17
C THR A 228 0.83 15.36 11.31
N LEU A 229 2.12 15.71 11.15
CA LEU A 229 2.86 16.42 12.19
C LEU A 229 2.21 17.78 12.50
N SER A 230 1.88 18.58 11.49
CA SER A 230 1.20 19.87 11.66
C SER A 230 -0.10 19.74 12.45
N THR A 231 -0.95 18.76 12.12
CA THR A 231 -2.24 18.63 12.81
C THR A 231 -2.09 18.15 14.24
N LEU A 232 -1.12 17.26 14.52
CA LEU A 232 -0.86 16.78 15.88
C LEU A 232 -0.35 17.93 16.77
N LEU A 233 0.58 18.75 16.25
CA LEU A 233 1.09 19.92 16.95
C LEU A 233 0.00 20.97 17.18
N ALA A 234 -0.80 21.28 16.17
CA ALA A 234 -1.94 22.19 16.30
C ALA A 234 -3.01 21.68 17.30
N GLY A 235 -3.08 20.36 17.50
CA GLY A 235 -3.90 19.73 18.54
C GLY A 235 -3.29 19.77 19.95
N GLY A 236 -2.14 20.42 20.13
CA GLY A 236 -1.45 20.56 21.41
C GLY A 236 -0.62 19.34 21.82
N ILE A 237 -0.39 18.38 20.91
CA ILE A 237 0.39 17.18 21.21
C ILE A 237 1.89 17.56 21.23
N PRO A 238 2.65 17.15 22.26
CA PRO A 238 4.08 17.42 22.34
C PRO A 238 4.84 16.88 21.11
N VAL A 239 5.86 17.62 20.65
CA VAL A 239 6.62 17.32 19.41
C VAL A 239 7.16 15.90 19.38
N LEU A 240 7.78 15.44 20.46
CA LEU A 240 8.30 14.06 20.56
C LEU A 240 7.20 13.03 20.31
N LYS A 241 6.05 13.22 20.96
CA LYS A 241 4.92 12.30 20.82
C LYS A 241 4.29 12.36 19.44
N ALA A 242 4.26 13.55 18.85
CA ALA A 242 3.82 13.72 17.47
C ALA A 242 4.76 13.02 16.47
N LEU A 243 6.08 13.06 16.68
CA LEU A 243 7.07 12.37 15.84
C LEU A 243 6.95 10.85 15.91
N GLU A 244 6.76 10.28 17.11
CA GLU A 244 6.47 8.85 17.28
C GLU A 244 5.23 8.41 16.49
N ILE A 245 4.15 9.18 16.57
CA ILE A 245 2.92 8.89 15.83
C ILE A 245 3.19 8.98 14.32
N VAL A 246 3.85 10.05 13.86
CA VAL A 246 4.14 10.26 12.43
C VAL A 246 5.05 9.16 11.87
N GLN A 247 6.00 8.67 12.66
CA GLN A 247 6.86 7.53 12.31
C GLN A 247 6.04 6.29 11.96
N SER A 248 4.97 6.01 12.74
CA SER A 248 4.08 4.87 12.49
C SER A 248 3.17 5.07 11.26
N VAL A 249 2.86 6.32 10.89
CA VAL A 249 1.87 6.67 9.84
C VAL A 249 2.50 6.93 8.46
N VAL A 250 3.79 7.31 8.38
CA VAL A 250 4.44 7.70 7.10
C VAL A 250 4.45 6.57 6.06
N GLY A 251 4.36 5.31 6.48
CA GLY A 251 4.12 4.14 5.63
C GLY A 251 5.30 3.70 4.75
N ASN A 252 6.39 4.47 4.69
CA ASN A 252 7.66 4.10 4.06
C ASN A 252 8.74 3.91 5.12
N LYS A 253 9.39 2.75 5.11
CA LYS A 253 10.34 2.38 6.15
C LYS A 253 11.60 3.26 6.19
N VAL A 254 12.08 3.73 5.04
CA VAL A 254 13.26 4.62 4.97
C VAL A 254 12.95 5.97 5.61
N LEU A 255 11.76 6.51 5.32
CA LEU A 255 11.28 7.76 5.95
C LEU A 255 11.04 7.56 7.46
N ALA A 256 10.47 6.42 7.87
CA ALA A 256 10.25 6.11 9.29
C ALA A 256 11.56 5.96 10.07
N GLU A 257 12.60 5.36 9.47
CA GLU A 257 13.96 5.30 10.06
C GLU A 257 14.50 6.73 10.26
N ALA A 258 14.42 7.59 9.24
CA ALA A 258 14.89 8.97 9.33
C ALA A 258 14.10 9.83 10.34
N ILE A 259 12.78 9.65 10.45
CA ILE A 259 11.95 10.33 11.46
C ILE A 259 12.30 9.85 12.87
N GLY A 260 12.58 8.55 13.03
CA GLY A 260 13.01 7.99 14.31
C GLY A 260 14.34 8.57 14.80
N GLU A 261 15.34 8.65 13.92
CA GLU A 261 16.62 9.32 14.23
C GLU A 261 16.41 10.79 14.61
N ALA A 262 15.48 11.47 13.93
CA ALA A 262 15.16 12.85 14.24
C ALA A 262 14.43 12.99 15.59
N SER A 263 13.58 12.02 15.96
CA SER A 263 12.92 11.98 17.27
C SER A 263 13.92 11.85 18.42
N VAL A 264 14.92 10.98 18.29
CA VAL A 264 16.00 10.81 19.28
C VAL A 264 16.78 12.11 19.46
N SER A 265 17.14 12.77 18.36
CA SER A 265 17.84 14.06 18.42
C SER A 265 17.03 15.15 19.15
N VAL A 266 15.71 15.19 18.97
CA VAL A 266 14.85 16.15 19.69
C VAL A 266 14.74 15.78 21.18
N GLU A 267 14.77 14.49 21.51
CA GLU A 267 14.75 14.02 22.90
C GLU A 267 16.02 14.44 23.65
N GLU A 268 17.15 14.45 22.95
CA GLU A 268 18.45 14.97 23.43
C GLU A 268 18.53 16.50 23.45
N GLY A 269 17.48 17.22 23.04
CA GLY A 269 17.43 18.69 23.02
C GLY A 269 18.09 19.34 21.79
N SER A 270 18.40 18.57 20.76
CA SER A 270 18.94 19.05 19.48
C SER A 270 17.83 19.33 18.45
N SER A 271 18.18 19.96 17.33
CA SER A 271 17.22 20.30 16.26
C SER A 271 16.68 19.06 15.52
N LEU A 272 15.40 19.07 15.17
CA LEU A 272 14.70 18.16 14.26
C LEU A 272 15.22 18.25 12.82
N SER A 273 15.54 19.45 12.35
CA SER A 273 15.95 19.67 10.94
C SER A 273 17.30 19.03 10.58
N GLY A 274 18.22 18.89 11.53
CA GLY A 274 19.55 18.32 11.33
C GLY A 274 19.53 16.86 10.85
N PRO A 275 18.99 15.91 11.64
CA PRO A 275 18.91 14.49 11.26
C PRO A 275 18.11 14.26 9.97
N LEU A 276 17.02 15.00 9.78
CA LEU A 276 16.22 14.91 8.55
C LEU A 276 17.03 15.35 7.32
N ARG A 277 17.89 16.37 7.45
CA ARG A 277 18.83 16.78 6.39
C ARG A 277 19.89 15.72 6.14
N ALA A 278 20.48 15.16 7.21
CA ALA A 278 21.52 14.13 7.12
C ALA A 278 21.02 12.85 6.43
N SER A 279 19.73 12.52 6.57
CA SER A 279 19.13 11.35 5.90
C SER A 279 19.19 11.41 4.37
N GLY A 280 19.24 12.62 3.77
CA GLY A 280 19.24 12.82 2.32
C GLY A 280 17.93 12.43 1.61
N VAL A 281 16.88 12.06 2.34
CA VAL A 281 15.59 11.60 1.76
C VAL A 281 14.60 12.76 1.60
N PHE A 282 14.62 13.71 2.53
CA PHE A 282 13.65 14.79 2.56
C PHE A 282 14.02 15.94 1.62
N PRO A 283 13.05 16.55 0.91
CA PRO A 283 13.29 17.69 0.05
C PRO A 283 13.83 18.90 0.84
N PRO A 284 14.76 19.70 0.25
CA PRO A 284 15.33 20.87 0.94
C PRO A 284 14.29 21.85 1.47
N ILE A 285 13.20 22.06 0.71
CA ILE A 285 12.12 22.99 1.11
C ILE A 285 11.46 22.58 2.43
N LEU A 286 11.24 21.28 2.67
CA LEU A 286 10.68 20.80 3.92
C LEU A 286 11.65 21.06 5.08
N ILE A 287 12.94 20.74 4.87
CA ILE A 287 13.98 20.96 5.88
C ILE A 287 14.07 22.44 6.27
N HIS A 288 13.98 23.35 5.29
CA HIS A 288 13.97 24.79 5.56
C HIS A 288 12.74 25.22 6.35
N MET A 289 11.55 24.73 6.01
CA MET A 289 10.32 25.08 6.73
C MET A 289 10.35 24.55 8.17
N ILE A 290 10.89 23.35 8.40
CA ILE A 290 11.12 22.83 9.74
C ILE A 290 12.10 23.73 10.49
N ALA A 291 13.27 24.01 9.92
CA ALA A 291 14.28 24.83 10.60
C ALA A 291 13.77 26.22 10.98
N VAL A 292 13.00 26.87 10.10
CA VAL A 292 12.38 28.17 10.41
C VAL A 292 11.31 27.99 11.51
N GLY A 293 10.45 26.98 11.40
CA GLY A 293 9.42 26.71 12.41
C GLY A 293 10.00 26.36 13.78
N GLU A 294 11.15 25.68 13.85
CA GLU A 294 11.86 25.42 15.11
C GLU A 294 12.35 26.71 15.77
N GLN A 295 12.88 27.64 14.97
CA GLN A 295 13.41 28.92 15.46
C GLN A 295 12.30 29.88 15.89
N THR A 296 11.18 29.90 15.17
CA THR A 296 10.04 30.79 15.46
C THR A 296 9.03 30.19 16.44
N GLY A 297 9.15 28.90 16.76
CA GLY A 297 8.16 28.17 17.54
C GLY A 297 6.87 27.86 16.76
N GLU A 298 6.83 28.09 15.45
CA GLU A 298 5.64 27.92 14.59
C GLU A 298 5.75 26.70 13.66
N LEU A 299 6.25 25.57 14.17
CA LEU A 299 6.41 24.33 13.41
C LEU A 299 5.12 23.90 12.71
N GLU A 300 3.99 23.95 13.42
CA GLU A 300 2.67 23.60 12.89
C GLU A 300 2.28 24.38 11.64
N THR A 301 2.55 25.69 11.64
CA THR A 301 2.16 26.62 10.56
C THR A 301 3.08 26.46 9.36
N MET A 302 4.38 26.28 9.61
CA MET A 302 5.36 26.04 8.55
C MET A 302 5.12 24.71 7.84
N LEU A 303 4.81 23.65 8.60
CA LEU A 303 4.48 22.33 8.04
C LEU A 303 3.17 22.34 7.26
N ALA A 304 2.16 23.10 7.70
CA ALA A 304 0.90 23.25 6.97
C ALA A 304 1.07 23.86 5.57
N ARG A 305 2.09 24.70 5.35
CA ARG A 305 2.40 25.30 4.04
C ARG A 305 3.07 24.34 3.06
N VAL A 306 3.67 23.27 3.58
CA VAL A 306 4.34 22.23 2.77
C VAL A 306 3.38 21.07 2.42
N ALA A 307 2.38 20.86 3.28
CA ALA A 307 1.37 19.81 3.19
C ALA A 307 0.44 19.98 1.98
#